data_AF-K1UM29-F1
#
_entry.id   AF-K1UM29-F1
#
_cell.length_a   1.000
_cell.length_b   1.000
_cell.length_c   1.000
_cell.angle_alpha   90.00
_cell.angle_beta   90.00
_cell.angle_gamma   90.00
#
_symmetry.space_group_name_H-M   'P 1'
#
loop_
_entity.id
_entity.type
_entity.pdbx_description
1 polymer ?
#
loop_
_entity_poly.entity_id
_entity_poly.type
_entity_poly.pdbx_seq_one_letter_code
_entity_poly.pdbx_strand_id
1 'polypeptide(L)'
;LRSHVGLNQTDFGARIGVKQSTIAGWETGQRIPPDSAIVSICREFHANEHWLRTGEGEMFNRTSRSEEIVQFAVQAADSGEDDFKRRFLLALARIPEDRWAEIEAFAIQLAEKNKKRIRIDFLIRFAFLWFSLLLITWQCVRLPTLAAACFHWRLPAAARSRAVSTPSIPHLSWFSLIVL
;
A
#
# COMPACT_ATOMS: atom_id res chain seq x y z
N LEU A 1 -2.89 7.02 9.71
CA LEU A 1 -3.67 5.83 9.31
C LEU A 1 -3.48 5.45 7.85
N ARG A 2 -4.02 6.19 6.86
CA ARG A 2 -3.97 5.80 5.43
C ARG A 2 -2.57 5.39 4.94
N SER A 3 -1.55 6.20 5.24
CA SER A 3 -0.17 5.90 4.84
C SER A 3 0.40 4.65 5.50
N HIS A 4 -0.09 4.27 6.70
CA HIS A 4 0.36 3.07 7.41
C HIS A 4 -0.24 1.80 6.80
N VAL A 5 -1.46 1.87 6.27
CA VAL A 5 -2.10 0.78 5.54
C VAL A 5 -1.72 0.74 4.04
N GLY A 6 -0.85 1.66 3.60
CA GLY A 6 -0.30 1.66 2.24
C GLY A 6 -1.29 2.03 1.11
N LEU A 7 -2.43 2.65 1.44
CA LEU A 7 -3.48 2.98 0.47
C LEU A 7 -3.36 4.42 -0.04
N ASN A 8 -3.76 4.67 -1.29
CA ASN A 8 -3.99 6.04 -1.77
C ASN A 8 -5.36 6.56 -1.27
N GLN A 9 -5.64 7.86 -1.41
CA GLN A 9 -6.87 8.47 -0.88
C GLN A 9 -8.14 7.94 -1.57
N THR A 10 -8.04 7.54 -2.84
CA THR A 10 -9.16 6.96 -3.59
C THR A 10 -9.53 5.59 -3.05
N ASP A 11 -8.54 4.71 -2.91
CA ASP A 11 -8.75 3.34 -2.43
C ASP A 11 -9.19 3.34 -0.95
N PHE A 12 -8.63 4.24 -0.15
CA PHE A 12 -9.05 4.41 1.24
C PHE A 12 -10.51 4.87 1.35
N GLY A 13 -10.89 5.88 0.54
CA GLY A 13 -12.27 6.36 0.49
C GLY A 13 -13.25 5.29 0.00
N ALA A 14 -12.88 4.54 -1.04
CA ALA A 14 -13.71 3.48 -1.60
C ALA A 14 -14.06 2.40 -0.56
N ARG A 15 -13.11 2.01 0.29
CA ARG A 15 -13.33 1.01 1.34
C ARG A 15 -14.32 1.44 2.42
N ILE A 16 -14.36 2.73 2.75
CA ILE A 16 -15.30 3.27 3.75
C ILE A 16 -16.53 3.96 3.13
N GLY A 17 -16.71 3.86 1.81
CA GLY A 17 -17.87 4.38 1.09
C GLY A 17 -17.89 5.90 0.92
N VAL A 18 -16.73 6.57 0.87
CA VAL A 18 -16.63 8.03 0.68
C VAL A 18 -15.74 8.41 -0.51
N LYS A 19 -15.98 9.61 -1.06
CA LYS A 19 -15.18 10.13 -2.19
C LYS A 19 -13.77 10.52 -1.75
N GLN A 20 -12.81 10.42 -2.67
CA GLN A 20 -11.41 10.83 -2.44
C GLN A 20 -11.29 12.29 -1.95
N SER A 21 -12.11 13.20 -2.49
CA SER A 21 -12.14 14.61 -2.06
C SER A 21 -12.56 14.79 -0.60
N THR A 22 -13.41 13.90 -0.08
CA THR A 22 -13.81 13.89 1.33
C THR A 22 -12.62 13.50 2.21
N ILE A 23 -11.87 12.45 1.83
CA ILE A 23 -10.65 12.04 2.53
C ILE A 23 -9.61 13.16 2.54
N ALA A 24 -9.37 13.80 1.40
CA ALA A 24 -8.43 14.92 1.30
C ALA A 24 -8.82 16.08 2.22
N GLY A 25 -10.12 16.40 2.32
CA GLY A 25 -10.63 17.41 3.24
C GLY A 25 -10.42 17.07 4.72
N TRP A 26 -10.46 15.79 5.09
CA TRP A 26 -10.15 15.34 6.44
C TRP A 26 -8.64 15.37 6.74
N GLU A 27 -7.82 14.88 5.80
CA GLU A 27 -6.35 14.84 5.98
C GLU A 27 -5.71 16.23 6.04
N THR A 28 -6.34 17.22 5.40
CA THR A 28 -5.88 18.62 5.41
C THR A 28 -6.46 19.43 6.58
N GLY A 29 -7.35 18.84 7.40
CA GLY A 29 -8.01 19.53 8.50
C GLY A 29 -9.09 20.53 8.07
N GLN A 30 -9.43 20.61 6.78
CA GLN A 30 -10.49 21.49 6.28
C GLN A 30 -11.89 21.06 6.78
N ARG A 31 -12.07 19.77 7.06
CA ARG A 31 -13.32 19.19 7.57
C ARG A 31 -13.02 18.16 8.65
N ILE A 32 -13.87 18.14 9.68
CA ILE A 32 -13.81 17.09 10.71
C ILE A 32 -14.64 15.89 10.22
N PRO A 33 -14.13 14.65 10.31
CA PRO A 33 -14.89 13.46 9.97
C PRO A 33 -16.13 13.34 10.89
N PRO A 34 -17.34 13.09 10.34
CA PRO A 34 -18.50 12.80 11.17
C PRO A 34 -18.34 11.46 11.90
N ASP A 35 -19.06 11.26 13.00
CA ASP A 35 -18.98 10.03 13.80
C ASP A 35 -19.26 8.77 12.98
N SER A 36 -20.18 8.83 12.01
CA SER A 36 -20.46 7.73 11.09
C SER A 36 -19.25 7.32 10.24
N ALA A 37 -18.43 8.29 9.83
CA ALA A 37 -17.18 8.03 9.13
C ALA A 37 -16.14 7.43 10.07
N ILE A 38 -16.02 7.94 11.30
CA ILE A 38 -15.10 7.42 12.30
C ILE A 38 -15.42 5.94 12.59
N VAL A 39 -16.68 5.61 12.85
CA VAL A 39 -17.13 4.22 13.06
C VAL A 39 -16.81 3.34 11.85
N SER A 40 -17.02 3.84 10.63
CA SER A 40 -16.71 3.09 9.40
C SER A 40 -15.21 2.83 9.26
N ILE A 41 -14.37 3.81 9.58
CA ILE A 41 -12.91 3.69 9.58
C ILE A 41 -12.46 2.69 10.65
N CYS A 42 -13.01 2.77 11.86
CA CYS A 42 -12.72 1.83 12.94
C CYS A 42 -13.11 0.40 12.55
N ARG A 43 -14.24 0.19 11.88
CA ARG A 43 -14.68 -1.14 11.43
C ARG A 43 -13.80 -1.70 10.32
N GLU A 44 -13.47 -0.90 9.31
CA GLU A 44 -12.74 -1.35 8.12
C GLU A 44 -11.24 -1.54 8.37
N PHE A 45 -10.64 -0.66 9.15
CA PHE A 45 -9.19 -0.65 9.37
C PHE A 45 -8.79 -1.03 10.79
N HIS A 46 -9.76 -1.41 11.62
CA HIS A 46 -9.56 -1.74 13.04
C HIS A 46 -8.74 -0.67 13.79
N ALA A 47 -8.89 0.58 13.37
CA ALA A 47 -8.23 1.73 13.98
C ALA A 47 -8.84 2.02 15.36
N ASN A 48 -8.03 2.54 16.26
CA ASN A 48 -8.50 2.97 17.56
C ASN A 48 -9.22 4.33 17.45
N GLU A 49 -10.46 4.41 17.94
CA GLU A 49 -11.25 5.65 17.86
C GLU A 49 -10.63 6.79 18.66
N HIS A 50 -10.11 6.51 19.86
CA HIS A 50 -9.47 7.52 20.69
C HIS A 50 -8.26 8.12 19.97
N TRP A 51 -7.44 7.29 19.35
CA TRP A 51 -6.32 7.73 18.51
C TRP A 51 -6.80 8.55 17.29
N LEU A 52 -7.89 8.17 16.63
CA LEU A 52 -8.42 8.92 15.48
C LEU A 52 -8.88 10.34 15.85
N ARG A 53 -9.41 10.53 17.06
CA ARG A 53 -9.95 11.82 17.52
C ARG A 53 -8.90 12.72 18.17
N THR A 54 -7.96 12.13 18.91
CA THR A 54 -7.01 12.88 19.75
C THR A 54 -5.58 12.84 19.21
N GLY A 55 -5.24 11.82 18.44
CA GLY A 55 -3.87 11.50 18.05
C GLY A 55 -3.06 10.78 19.14
N GLU A 56 -3.64 10.52 20.31
CA GLU A 56 -2.96 9.90 21.45
C GLU A 56 -3.26 8.39 21.55
N GLY A 57 -2.28 7.61 22.03
CA GLY A 57 -2.40 6.16 22.20
C GLY A 57 -1.97 5.30 21.00
N GLU A 58 -2.36 4.01 20.99
CA GLU A 58 -2.06 3.07 19.90
C GLU A 58 -2.99 3.30 18.70
N MET A 59 -2.43 3.33 17.49
CA MET A 59 -3.19 3.59 16.24
C MET A 59 -4.22 2.51 15.89
N PHE A 60 -3.94 1.25 16.23
CA PHE A 60 -4.78 0.09 15.92
C PHE A 60 -5.23 -0.58 17.21
N ASN A 61 -6.45 -1.11 17.22
CA ASN A 61 -6.91 -1.96 18.31
C ASN A 61 -6.13 -3.28 18.28
N ARG A 62 -5.65 -3.74 19.44
CA ARG A 62 -4.89 -5.00 19.57
C ARG A 62 -5.61 -6.21 18.97
N THR A 63 -6.93 -6.17 18.90
CA THR A 63 -7.79 -7.17 18.28
C THR A 63 -7.48 -7.41 16.79
N SER A 64 -7.05 -6.42 16.00
CA SER A 64 -6.95 -6.57 14.53
C SER A 64 -5.93 -7.61 14.08
N ARG A 65 -4.75 -7.61 14.70
CA ARG A 65 -3.68 -8.60 14.42
C ARG A 65 -4.05 -9.98 14.92
N SER A 66 -4.77 -10.06 16.05
CA SER A 66 -5.28 -11.32 16.59
C SER A 66 -6.44 -11.87 15.74
N GLU A 67 -7.29 -11.01 15.19
CA GLU A 67 -8.40 -11.36 14.30
C GLU A 67 -7.89 -11.93 12.97
N GLU A 68 -6.84 -11.33 12.39
CA GLU A 68 -6.20 -11.86 11.17
C GLU A 68 -5.64 -13.27 11.38
N ILE A 69 -4.99 -13.50 12.53
CA ILE A 69 -4.47 -14.83 12.92
C ILE A 69 -5.63 -15.81 13.12
N VAL A 70 -6.69 -15.40 13.81
CA VAL A 70 -7.88 -16.23 14.06
C VAL A 70 -8.59 -16.56 12.75
N GLN A 71 -8.79 -15.58 11.86
CA GLN A 71 -9.43 -15.77 10.57
C GLN A 71 -8.62 -16.71 9.67
N PHE A 72 -7.30 -16.57 9.65
CA PHE A 72 -6.41 -17.50 8.95
C PHE A 72 -6.52 -18.92 9.51
N ALA A 73 -6.51 -19.06 10.84
CA ALA A 73 -6.62 -20.36 11.50
C ALA A 73 -7.96 -21.05 11.19
N VAL A 74 -9.07 -20.30 11.18
CA VAL A 74 -10.40 -20.80 10.79
C VAL A 74 -10.41 -21.24 9.33
N GLN A 75 -9.94 -20.41 8.41
CA GLN A 75 -9.90 -20.75 6.98
C GLN A 75 -9.06 -21.98 6.69
N ALA A 76 -7.90 -22.10 7.34
CA ALA A 76 -7.01 -23.24 7.18
C ALA A 76 -7.54 -24.53 7.87
N ALA A 77 -8.45 -24.40 8.84
CA ALA A 77 -9.14 -25.53 9.46
C ALA A 77 -10.33 -26.03 8.64
N ASP A 78 -11.04 -25.11 7.95
CA ASP A 78 -12.29 -25.39 7.24
C ASP A 78 -12.08 -25.82 5.77
N SER A 79 -10.88 -25.62 5.22
CA SER A 79 -10.54 -26.13 3.89
C SER A 79 -10.50 -27.67 3.91
N GLY A 80 -11.52 -28.31 3.33
CA GLY A 80 -11.73 -29.76 3.34
C GLY A 80 -10.73 -30.62 2.55
N GLU A 81 -9.64 -30.06 2.01
CA GLU A 81 -8.51 -30.80 1.43
C GLU A 81 -7.28 -30.72 2.35
N ASP A 82 -6.36 -31.68 2.24
CA ASP A 82 -5.09 -31.72 2.98
C ASP A 82 -4.12 -30.61 2.54
N ASP A 83 -4.53 -29.36 2.76
CA ASP A 83 -3.79 -28.17 2.41
C ASP A 83 -2.54 -28.05 3.30
N PHE A 84 -1.46 -27.55 2.70
CA PHE A 84 -0.21 -27.31 3.41
C PHE A 84 -0.44 -26.44 4.65
N LYS A 85 -1.35 -25.46 4.58
CA LYS A 85 -1.67 -24.57 5.72
C LYS A 85 -2.18 -25.36 6.93
N ARG A 86 -3.06 -26.34 6.70
CA ARG A 86 -3.60 -27.21 7.77
C ARG A 86 -2.50 -28.06 8.39
N ARG A 87 -1.66 -28.70 7.58
CA ARG A 87 -0.52 -29.51 8.06
C ARG A 87 0.50 -28.66 8.80
N PHE A 88 0.75 -27.45 8.34
CA PHE A 88 1.64 -26.50 8.98
C PHE A 88 1.09 -26.02 10.34
N LEU A 89 -0.20 -25.67 10.43
CA LEU A 89 -0.84 -25.30 11.69
C LEU A 89 -0.85 -26.47 12.69
N LEU A 90 -1.11 -27.69 12.23
CA LEU A 90 -1.03 -28.88 13.07
C LEU A 90 0.41 -29.17 13.54
N ALA A 91 1.40 -28.93 12.69
CA ALA A 91 2.80 -29.05 13.06
C ALA A 91 3.15 -28.02 14.14
N LEU A 92 2.79 -26.74 13.95
CA LEU A 92 2.97 -25.66 14.93
C LEU A 92 2.36 -26.00 16.29
N ALA A 93 1.14 -26.53 16.31
CA ALA A 93 0.44 -26.91 17.54
C ALA A 93 1.14 -28.05 18.32
N ARG A 94 2.05 -28.80 17.69
CA ARG A 94 2.76 -29.95 18.28
C ARG A 94 4.24 -29.67 18.52
N ILE A 95 4.71 -28.44 18.32
CA ILE A 95 6.11 -28.09 18.53
C ILE A 95 6.39 -28.03 20.04
N PRO A 96 7.39 -28.77 20.55
CA PRO A 96 7.77 -28.70 21.95
C PRO A 96 8.36 -27.32 22.30
N GLU A 97 8.14 -26.88 23.54
CA GLU A 97 8.46 -25.51 24.01
C GLU A 97 9.93 -25.10 23.79
N ASP A 98 10.85 -26.06 23.91
CA ASP A 98 12.29 -25.87 23.75
C ASP A 98 12.72 -25.43 22.34
N ARG A 99 11.92 -25.74 21.31
CA ARG A 99 12.23 -25.40 19.91
C ARG A 99 11.68 -24.05 19.46
N TRP A 100 10.87 -23.39 20.26
CA TRP A 100 10.30 -22.08 19.90
C TRP A 100 11.36 -20.99 19.81
N ALA A 101 12.43 -21.06 20.62
CA ALA A 101 13.53 -20.10 20.57
C ALA A 101 14.23 -20.10 19.20
N GLU A 102 14.44 -21.27 18.60
CA GLU A 102 15.04 -21.39 17.27
C GLU A 102 14.11 -20.85 16.18
N ILE A 103 12.81 -21.12 16.29
CA ILE A 103 11.78 -20.64 15.36
C ILE A 103 11.66 -19.12 15.43
N GLU A 104 11.67 -18.55 16.63
CA GLU A 104 11.64 -17.10 16.83
C GLU A 104 12.87 -16.43 16.22
N ALA A 105 14.07 -16.97 16.47
CA ALA A 105 15.30 -16.46 15.87
C ALA A 105 15.24 -16.46 14.33
N PHE A 106 14.72 -17.54 13.74
CA PHE A 106 14.53 -17.65 12.29
C PHE A 106 13.48 -16.65 11.77
N ALA A 107 12.36 -16.48 12.48
CA ALA A 107 11.31 -15.53 12.11
C ALA A 107 11.82 -14.08 12.14
N ILE A 108 12.58 -13.71 13.18
CA ILE A 108 13.23 -12.39 13.30
C ILE A 108 14.19 -12.17 12.14
N GLN A 109 15.03 -13.16 11.83
CA GLN A 109 15.98 -13.07 10.72
C GLN A 109 15.28 -12.82 9.37
N LEU A 110 14.16 -13.51 9.10
CA LEU A 110 13.35 -13.29 7.90
C LEU A 110 12.77 -11.88 7.85
N ALA A 111 12.23 -11.39 8.96
CA ALA A 111 11.66 -10.04 9.05
C ALA A 111 12.72 -8.96 8.78
N GLU A 112 13.92 -9.09 9.35
CA GLU A 112 15.03 -8.17 9.11
C GLU A 112 15.52 -8.20 7.66
N LYS A 113 15.64 -9.39 7.07
CA LYS A 113 16.05 -9.54 5.67
C LYS A 113 15.04 -8.90 4.73
N ASN A 114 13.75 -9.05 5.01
CA ASN A 114 12.67 -8.41 4.25
C ASN A 114 12.71 -6.88 4.38
N LYS A 115 12.91 -6.35 5.59
CA LYS A 115 13.06 -4.90 5.82
C LYS A 115 14.25 -4.31 5.04
N LYS A 116 15.39 -5.01 5.05
CA LYS A 116 16.58 -4.61 4.26
C LYS A 116 16.30 -4.66 2.76
N ARG A 117 15.66 -5.72 2.26
CA ARG A 117 15.27 -5.85 0.84
C ARG A 117 14.35 -4.70 0.41
N ILE A 118 13.29 -4.42 1.17
CA ILE A 118 12.35 -3.33 0.88
C ILE A 118 13.07 -1.97 0.85
N ARG A 119 13.97 -1.72 1.81
CA ARG A 119 14.76 -0.49 1.86
C ARG A 119 15.68 -0.34 0.64
N ILE A 120 16.32 -1.43 0.20
CA ILE A 120 17.18 -1.42 -0.98
C ILE A 120 16.34 -1.18 -2.24
N ASP A 121 15.20 -1.85 -2.40
CA ASP A 121 14.28 -1.62 -3.52
C ASP A 121 13.82 -0.17 -3.59
N PHE A 122 13.52 0.45 -2.44
CA PHE A 122 13.15 1.86 -2.37
C PHE A 122 14.30 2.78 -2.82
N LEU A 123 15.51 2.53 -2.33
CA LEU A 123 16.70 3.30 -2.72
C LEU A 123 17.03 3.15 -4.21
N ILE A 124 16.91 1.95 -4.76
CA ILE A 124 17.13 1.70 -6.19
C ILE A 124 16.09 2.45 -7.03
N ARG A 125 14.80 2.33 -6.70
CA ARG A 125 13.73 3.06 -7.41
C ARG A 125 13.92 4.58 -7.33
N PHE A 126 14.33 5.08 -6.16
CA PHE A 126 14.61 6.50 -5.98
C PHE A 126 15.84 6.95 -6.79
N ALA A 127 16.92 6.17 -6.82
CA ALA A 127 18.11 6.45 -7.62
C ALA A 127 17.79 6.44 -9.14
N PHE A 128 16.96 5.51 -9.62
CA PHE A 128 16.51 5.49 -11.01
C PHE A 128 15.67 6.72 -11.36
N LEU A 129 14.70 7.10 -10.50
CA LEU A 129 13.91 8.31 -10.69
C LEU A 129 14.78 9.56 -10.72
N TRP A 130 15.75 9.65 -9.83
CA TRP A 130 16.67 10.77 -9.74
C TRP A 130 17.61 10.85 -10.96
N PHE A 131 18.13 9.71 -11.42
CA PHE A 131 18.96 9.64 -12.63
C PHE A 131 18.15 9.99 -13.89
N SER A 132 16.89 9.56 -13.99
CA SER A 132 16.00 9.97 -15.07
C SER A 132 15.72 11.47 -15.05
N LEU A 133 15.48 12.06 -13.88
CA LEU A 133 15.27 13.51 -13.74
C LEU A 133 16.54 14.32 -14.08
N LEU A 134 17.70 13.81 -13.68
CA LEU A 134 19.00 14.39 -14.02
C LEU A 134 19.26 14.31 -15.53
N LEU A 135 18.91 13.19 -16.18
CA LEU A 135 19.06 13.01 -17.62
C LEU A 135 18.13 13.96 -18.39
N ILE A 136 16.87 14.11 -17.94
CA ILE A 136 15.91 15.05 -18.53
C ILE A 136 16.43 16.49 -18.41
N THR A 137 16.88 16.90 -17.23
CA THR A 137 17.41 18.26 -17.02
C THR A 137 18.69 18.52 -17.81
N TRP A 138 19.61 17.55 -17.87
CA TRP A 138 20.82 17.64 -18.70
C TRP A 138 20.50 17.72 -20.19
N GLN A 139 19.52 16.95 -20.67
CA GLN A 139 19.08 16.97 -22.05
C GLN A 139 18.39 18.29 -22.43
N CYS A 140 17.67 18.91 -21.49
CA CYS A 140 17.11 20.26 -21.66
C CYS A 140 18.19 21.35 -21.70
N VAL A 141 19.27 21.22 -20.92
CA VAL A 141 20.35 22.23 -20.88
C VAL A 141 21.30 22.12 -22.08
N ARG A 142 21.53 20.92 -22.62
CA ARG A 142 22.56 20.70 -23.67
C ARG A 142 22.06 20.91 -25.11
N LEU A 143 20.76 20.96 -25.36
CA LEU A 143 20.18 21.10 -26.71
C LEU A 143 19.00 22.10 -26.71
N PRO A 144 19.25 23.42 -26.68
CA PRO A 144 18.18 24.44 -26.66
C PRO A 144 17.38 24.53 -27.97
N THR A 145 17.84 23.90 -29.05
CA THR A 145 17.20 23.97 -30.38
C THR A 145 16.22 22.81 -30.69
N LEU A 146 16.12 21.79 -29.82
CA LEU A 146 15.21 20.65 -30.02
C LEU A 146 13.94 20.71 -29.15
N ALA A 147 13.77 21.74 -28.32
CA ALA A 147 12.59 21.90 -27.48
C ALA A 147 11.26 22.01 -28.28
N ALA A 148 11.34 22.34 -29.58
CA ALA A 148 10.18 22.37 -30.48
C ALA A 148 9.85 21.01 -31.15
N ALA A 149 10.71 20.00 -31.05
CA ALA A 149 10.57 18.74 -31.80
C ALA A 149 10.14 17.52 -30.96
N CYS A 150 10.11 17.60 -29.62
CA CYS A 150 9.87 16.42 -28.78
C CYS A 150 8.39 16.04 -28.55
N PHE A 151 7.41 16.72 -29.15
CA PHE A 151 5.98 16.37 -29.02
C PHE A 151 5.45 15.39 -30.09
N HIS A 152 6.32 14.53 -30.63
CA HIS A 152 5.90 13.42 -31.50
C HIS A 152 6.73 12.14 -31.27
N TRP A 153 6.76 11.63 -30.02
CA TRP A 153 7.15 10.23 -29.82
C TRP A 153 5.91 9.35 -29.92
N ARG A 154 5.61 8.93 -31.15
CA ARG A 154 4.64 7.88 -31.45
C ARG A 154 5.18 6.56 -30.88
N LEU A 155 4.44 5.93 -29.97
CA LEU A 155 4.70 4.56 -29.51
C LEU A 155 4.85 3.62 -30.73
N PRO A 156 5.92 2.81 -30.84
CA PRO A 156 5.99 1.77 -31.85
C PRO A 156 4.90 0.72 -31.60
N ALA A 157 4.26 0.27 -32.68
CA ALA A 157 3.03 -0.53 -32.73
C ALA A 157 3.11 -1.96 -32.10
N ALA A 158 4.12 -2.26 -31.29
CA ALA A 158 4.32 -3.55 -30.63
C ALA A 158 3.58 -3.64 -29.29
N ALA A 159 2.28 -3.35 -29.31
CA ALA A 159 1.34 -3.87 -28.33
C ALA A 159 0.21 -4.53 -29.10
N ARG A 160 0.38 -5.82 -29.45
CA ARG A 160 -0.75 -6.63 -29.92
C ARG A 160 -0.57 -8.09 -29.50
N SER A 161 -0.68 -8.37 -28.20
CA SER A 161 -1.24 -9.63 -27.68
C SER A 161 -1.16 -9.73 -26.14
N ARG A 162 -2.04 -8.98 -25.45
CA ARG A 162 -2.79 -9.41 -24.25
C ARG A 162 -3.45 -8.20 -23.63
N ALA A 163 -4.65 -7.88 -24.12
CA ALA A 163 -5.57 -7.02 -23.41
C ALA A 163 -6.37 -7.92 -22.45
N VAL A 164 -6.02 -7.91 -21.17
CA VAL A 164 -6.97 -8.21 -20.10
C VAL A 164 -7.61 -6.88 -19.74
N SER A 165 -8.92 -6.84 -19.86
CA SER A 165 -9.80 -5.70 -19.64
C SER A 165 -9.67 -5.11 -18.23
N THR A 166 -9.41 -3.81 -18.13
CA THR A 166 -9.70 -3.00 -16.94
C THR A 166 -10.45 -1.72 -17.34
N PRO A 167 -11.33 -1.18 -16.48
CA PRO A 167 -12.34 -0.21 -16.88
C PRO A 167 -11.81 1.23 -16.95
N SER A 168 -12.52 2.01 -17.75
CA SER A 168 -12.33 3.41 -18.10
C SER A 168 -12.36 4.38 -16.91
N ILE A 169 -11.34 5.24 -16.79
CA ILE A 169 -11.35 6.45 -15.94
C ILE A 169 -11.30 7.68 -16.87
N PRO A 170 -12.16 8.71 -16.65
CA PRO A 170 -12.23 9.86 -17.54
C PRO A 170 -11.05 10.82 -17.38
N HIS A 171 -10.75 11.46 -18.50
CA HIS A 171 -9.71 12.46 -18.78
C HIS A 171 -9.61 13.57 -17.70
N LEU A 172 -8.43 13.70 -17.08
CA LEU A 172 -7.98 14.97 -16.50
C LEU A 172 -6.68 15.39 -17.20
N SER A 173 -6.75 16.54 -17.84
CA SER A 173 -5.69 17.17 -18.63
C SER A 173 -4.49 17.53 -17.74
N TRP A 174 -3.29 17.15 -18.18
CA TRP A 174 -2.00 17.41 -17.55
C TRP A 174 -1.60 18.90 -17.46
N PHE A 175 -2.41 19.83 -17.99
CA PHE A 175 -2.03 21.24 -18.11
C PHE A 175 -2.25 22.11 -16.86
N SER A 176 -2.79 21.60 -15.74
CA SER A 176 -3.12 22.41 -14.56
C SER A 176 -2.12 22.33 -13.39
N LEU A 177 -0.96 21.66 -13.53
CA LEU A 177 -0.01 21.46 -12.42
C LEU A 177 1.31 22.23 -12.54
N ILE A 178 1.39 23.20 -13.45
CA ILE A 178 2.51 24.16 -13.51
C ILE A 178 1.90 25.56 -13.48
N VAL A 179 1.45 26.00 -12.31
CA VAL A 179 1.43 27.37 -11.75
C VAL A 179 0.64 27.27 -10.43
N LEU A 180 1.32 26.84 -9.36
CA LEU A 180 1.11 27.20 -7.94
C LEU A 180 2.11 26.43 -7.08
#